data_AF-A0A946VM43-F1
#
_entry.id   AF-A0A946VM43-F1
#
_cell.length_a   1.000
_cell.length_b   1.000
_cell.length_c   1.000
_cell.angle_alpha   90.00
_cell.angle_beta   90.00
_cell.angle_gamma   90.00
#
_symmetry.space_group_name_H-M   'P 1'
#
loop_
_entity.id
_entity.type
_entity.pdbx_description
1 polymer ?
#
loop_
_entity_poly.entity_id
_entity_poly.type
_entity_poly.pdbx_seq_one_letter_code
_entity_poly.pdbx_strand_id
1 'polypeptide(L)'
;MAVTGVYTDFSGLASLKGQAQVEPEDAVKEVARQFESLFVSMMLKSMRDAVPKDSLFGGNQMDSYQQMFDQQLALDMAQSGGIGLAGMIEQQLSMSASLAAEEISGL
;
A
#
# COMPACT_ATOMS: atom_id res chain seq x y z
N MET A 1 4.25 1.30 23.13
CA MET A 1 5.01 2.06 22.12
C MET A 1 4.81 1.30 20.81
N ALA A 2 3.86 1.73 19.97
CA ALA A 2 3.55 1.03 18.73
C ALA A 2 4.72 1.22 17.77
N VAL A 3 5.30 0.12 17.32
CA VAL A 3 6.31 0.14 16.27
C VAL A 3 5.59 0.50 14.97
N THR A 4 5.77 1.73 14.50
CA THR A 4 5.35 2.15 13.17
C THR A 4 6.30 1.48 12.19
N GLY A 5 6.05 0.19 11.89
CA GLY A 5 6.80 -0.57 10.91
C GLY A 5 6.53 0.00 9.53
N VAL A 6 7.55 0.58 8.91
CA VAL A 6 7.52 0.87 7.47
C VAL A 6 7.64 -0.49 6.77
N TYR A 7 6.50 -1.05 6.33
CA TYR A 7 6.42 -2.41 5.75
C TYR A 7 7.00 -2.52 4.33
N THR A 8 7.58 -1.46 3.78
CA THR A 8 8.32 -1.50 2.50
C THR A 8 9.70 -2.17 2.64
N ASP A 9 10.03 -2.75 3.79
CA ASP A 9 11.23 -3.56 3.98
C ASP A 9 11.04 -4.97 3.38
N PHE A 10 12.09 -5.50 2.74
CA PHE A 10 12.09 -6.84 2.14
C PHE A 10 11.75 -7.94 3.18
N SER A 11 12.03 -7.68 4.45
CA SER A 11 11.66 -8.54 5.58
C SER A 11 10.15 -8.61 5.78
N GLY A 12 9.42 -7.49 5.61
CA GLY A 12 7.96 -7.44 5.71
C GLY A 12 7.29 -8.26 4.61
N LEU A 13 7.83 -8.21 3.39
CA LEU A 13 7.39 -9.04 2.27
C LEU A 13 7.63 -10.54 2.51
N ALA A 14 8.76 -10.90 3.12
CA ALA A 14 9.05 -12.29 3.50
C ALA A 14 8.07 -12.81 4.57
N SER A 15 7.74 -11.98 5.56
CA SER A 15 6.72 -12.30 6.57
C SER A 15 5.32 -12.45 5.97
N LEU A 16 4.93 -11.56 5.04
CA LEU A 16 3.66 -11.66 4.31
C LEU A 16 3.57 -12.93 3.48
N LYS A 17 4.66 -13.32 2.82
CA LYS A 17 4.72 -14.59 2.08
C LYS A 17 4.54 -15.80 3.01
N GLY A 18 5.10 -15.75 4.21
CA GLY A 18 4.89 -16.78 5.23
C GLY A 18 3.44 -16.83 5.73
N GLN A 19 2.83 -15.67 5.99
CA GLN A 19 1.42 -15.57 6.38
C GLN A 19 0.48 -16.04 5.27
N ALA A 20 0.76 -15.74 4.01
CA ALA A 20 -0.06 -16.20 2.88
C ALA A 20 -0.14 -17.74 2.76
N GLN A 21 0.82 -18.49 3.34
CA GLN A 21 0.75 -19.95 3.38
C GLN A 21 -0.14 -20.49 4.50
N VAL A 22 -0.42 -19.69 5.53
CA VAL A 22 -1.19 -20.09 6.72
C VAL A 22 -2.59 -19.49 6.69
N GLU A 23 -2.69 -18.20 6.35
CA GLU A 23 -3.92 -17.38 6.32
C GLU A 23 -3.92 -16.52 5.03
N PRO A 24 -4.33 -17.09 3.89
CA PRO A 24 -4.26 -16.42 2.60
C PRO A 24 -5.17 -15.17 2.52
N GLU A 25 -6.32 -15.17 3.18
CA GLU A 25 -7.26 -14.03 3.15
C GLU A 25 -6.70 -12.80 3.87
N ASP A 26 -6.17 -12.98 5.09
CA ASP A 26 -5.57 -11.88 5.85
C ASP A 26 -4.30 -11.33 5.18
N ALA A 27 -3.51 -12.21 4.54
CA ALA A 27 -2.35 -11.79 3.76
C ALA A 27 -2.75 -10.96 2.53
N VAL A 28 -3.82 -11.33 1.82
CA VAL A 28 -4.35 -10.56 0.68
C VAL A 28 -4.80 -9.18 1.12
N LYS A 29 -5.52 -9.10 2.25
CA LYS A 29 -5.98 -7.83 2.81
C LYS A 29 -4.82 -6.90 3.18
N GLU A 30 -3.78 -7.43 3.80
CA GLU A 30 -2.61 -6.65 4.21
C GLU A 30 -1.80 -6.17 3.00
N VAL A 31 -1.64 -7.00 1.96
CA VAL A 31 -0.99 -6.60 0.71
C VAL A 31 -1.81 -5.52 -0.01
N ALA A 32 -3.13 -5.64 -0.03
CA ALA A 32 -4.01 -4.68 -0.67
C ALA A 32 -3.93 -3.29 0.00
N ARG A 33 -3.89 -3.23 1.33
CA ARG A 33 -3.71 -1.97 2.08
C ARG A 33 -2.36 -1.33 1.81
N GLN A 34 -1.30 -2.12 1.75
CA GLN A 34 0.03 -1.60 1.42
C GLN A 34 0.10 -1.06 0.00
N PHE A 35 -0.49 -1.77 -0.97
CA PHE A 35 -0.56 -1.28 -2.33
C PHE A 35 -1.32 0.05 -2.42
N GLU A 36 -2.44 0.18 -1.70
CA GLU A 36 -3.18 1.45 -1.63
C GLU A 36 -2.35 2.57 -1.02
N SER A 37 -1.58 2.33 0.04
CA SER A 37 -0.68 3.35 0.61
C SER A 37 0.38 3.83 -0.40
N LEU A 38 0.95 2.92 -1.19
CA LEU A 38 1.89 3.28 -2.25
C LEU A 38 1.20 4.13 -3.32
N PHE A 39 0.00 3.73 -3.75
CA PHE A 39 -0.79 4.47 -4.72
C PHE A 39 -1.12 5.88 -4.24
N VAL A 40 -1.59 6.00 -3.01
CA VAL A 40 -1.88 7.29 -2.37
C VAL A 40 -0.63 8.17 -2.29
N SER A 41 0.53 7.60 -1.91
CA SER A 41 1.79 8.33 -1.91
C SER A 41 2.16 8.84 -3.31
N MET A 42 1.99 8.02 -4.35
CA MET A 42 2.20 8.42 -5.75
C MET A 42 1.22 9.53 -6.18
N MET A 43 -0.04 9.45 -5.73
CA MET A 43 -1.06 10.47 -6.01
C MET A 43 -0.68 11.81 -5.36
N LEU A 44 -0.33 11.81 -4.08
CA LEU A 44 0.10 13.01 -3.34
C LEU A 44 1.32 13.65 -3.99
N LYS A 45 2.29 12.83 -4.38
CA LYS A 45 3.47 13.29 -5.12
C LYS A 45 3.09 13.93 -6.45
N SER A 46 2.23 13.27 -7.23
CA SER A 46 1.80 13.78 -8.54
C SER A 46 1.03 15.10 -8.43
N MET A 47 0.17 15.24 -7.40
CA MET A 47 -0.53 16.50 -7.11
C MET A 47 0.46 17.63 -6.78
N ARG A 48 1.52 17.33 -6.02
CA ARG A 48 2.56 18.28 -5.65
C ARG A 48 3.41 18.70 -6.84
N ASP A 49 3.79 17.75 -7.69
CA ASP A 49 4.57 18.01 -8.91
C ASP A 49 3.77 18.86 -9.92
N ALA A 50 2.43 18.82 -9.86
CA ALA A 50 1.54 19.66 -10.67
C ALA A 50 1.40 21.10 -10.16
N VAL A 51 1.79 21.39 -8.91
CA VAL A 51 1.81 22.76 -8.38
C VAL A 51 3.10 23.45 -8.81
N PRO A 52 3.04 24.61 -9.49
CA PRO A 52 4.24 25.36 -9.86
C PRO A 52 5.09 25.64 -8.62
N LYS A 53 6.32 25.13 -8.60
CA LYS A 53 7.27 25.43 -7.52
C LYS A 53 7.74 26.87 -7.72
N ASP A 54 7.05 27.82 -7.10
CA ASP A 54 7.61 29.16 -6.92
C ASP A 54 8.94 29.00 -6.20
N SER A 55 10.00 29.51 -6.83
CA SER A 55 11.42 29.27 -6.52
C SER A 55 11.87 29.72 -5.11
N LEU A 56 10.91 30.05 -4.22
CA LEU A 56 11.06 30.52 -2.85
C LEU A 56 10.89 29.43 -1.79
N PHE A 57 10.28 28.28 -2.12
CA PHE A 57 10.06 27.16 -1.18
C PHE A 57 10.84 25.88 -1.53
N GLY A 58 11.65 25.90 -2.59
CA GLY A 58 12.35 24.73 -3.12
C GLY A 58 13.74 24.53 -2.54
N GLY A 59 13.94 23.45 -1.79
CA GLY A 59 15.26 22.97 -1.38
C GLY A 59 15.24 21.47 -1.11
N ASN A 60 16.31 20.75 -1.46
CA ASN A 60 16.42 19.28 -1.35
C ASN A 60 16.08 18.72 0.04
N GLN A 61 16.36 19.50 1.11
CA GLN A 61 16.05 19.13 2.49
C GLN A 61 14.53 19.16 2.77
N MET A 62 13.82 20.16 2.22
CA MET A 62 12.38 20.31 2.35
C MET A 62 11.65 19.21 1.57
N ASP A 63 12.13 18.90 0.36
CA ASP A 63 11.58 17.82 -0.47
C ASP A 63 11.69 16.46 0.24
N SER A 64 12.81 16.20 0.93
CA SER A 64 13.00 14.95 1.68
C SER A 64 12.05 14.85 2.89
N TYR A 65 11.87 15.94 3.64
CA TYR A 65 10.92 15.99 4.75
C TYR A 65 9.48 15.81 4.28
N GLN A 66 9.11 16.44 3.17
CA GLN A 66 7.79 16.30 2.57
C GLN A 66 7.54 14.87 2.09
N GLN A 67 8.53 14.20 1.50
CA GLN A 67 8.40 12.80 1.10
C GLN A 67 8.11 11.88 2.30
N MET A 68 8.83 12.06 3.41
CA MET A 68 8.57 11.28 4.63
C MET A 68 7.18 11.57 5.21
N PHE A 69 6.77 12.84 5.20
CA PHE A 69 5.44 13.23 5.63
C PHE A 69 4.35 12.59 4.76
N ASP A 70 4.51 12.63 3.43
CA ASP A 70 3.57 12.04 2.48
C ASP A 70 3.48 10.52 2.63
N GLN A 71 4.61 9.85 2.93
CA GLN A 71 4.62 8.42 3.23
C GLN A 71 3.79 8.09 4.48
N GLN A 72 4.01 8.84 5.58
CA GLN A 72 3.27 8.61 6.81
C GLN A 72 1.77 8.92 6.64
N LEU A 73 1.45 10.00 5.92
CA LEU A 73 0.08 10.36 5.60
C LEU A 73 -0.60 9.28 4.74
N ALA A 74 0.10 8.75 3.74
CA ALA A 74 -0.44 7.70 2.89
C ALA A 74 -0.70 6.39 3.64
N LEU A 75 0.18 6.04 4.58
CA LEU A 75 -0.01 4.89 5.48
C LEU A 75 -1.23 5.08 6.38
N ASP A 76 -1.35 6.25 7.03
CA ASP A 76 -2.46 6.56 7.93
C ASP A 76 -3.81 6.56 7.20
N MET A 77 -3.84 7.11 5.98
CA MET A 77 -5.04 7.07 5.13
C MET A 77 -5.40 5.64 4.73
N ALA A 78 -4.45 4.82 4.25
CA ALA A 78 -4.72 3.42 3.90
C ALA A 78 -5.18 2.57 5.11
N GLN A 79 -4.70 2.89 6.32
CA GLN A 79 -5.18 2.25 7.54
C GLN A 79 -6.60 2.70 7.91
N SER A 80 -6.95 3.97 7.68
CA SER A 80 -8.26 4.55 8.03
C SER A 80 -9.37 4.30 7.00
N GLY A 81 -9.14 3.47 5.99
CA GLY A 81 -10.12 3.12 4.94
C GLY A 81 -9.81 3.69 3.56
N GLY A 82 -8.74 4.49 3.44
CA GLY A 82 -8.10 4.87 2.19
C GLY A 82 -9.03 5.55 1.20
N ILE A 83 -8.83 5.22 -0.08
CA ILE A 83 -9.67 5.66 -1.20
C ILE A 83 -10.59 4.54 -1.69
N GLY A 84 -10.56 3.38 -1.01
CA GLY A 84 -11.33 2.18 -1.36
C GLY A 84 -10.66 1.25 -2.36
N LEU A 85 -9.40 1.52 -2.74
CA LEU A 85 -8.65 0.69 -3.68
C LEU A 85 -8.25 -0.66 -3.08
N ALA A 86 -7.91 -0.68 -1.79
CA ALA A 86 -7.56 -1.92 -1.09
C ALA A 86 -8.71 -2.94 -1.15
N GLY A 87 -9.95 -2.49 -0.90
CA GLY A 87 -11.13 -3.37 -0.97
C GLY A 87 -11.39 -3.91 -2.38
N MET A 88 -11.18 -3.10 -3.42
CA MET A 88 -11.31 -3.57 -4.81
C MET A 88 -10.26 -4.64 -5.17
N ILE A 89 -9.03 -4.47 -4.69
CA ILE A 89 -7.94 -5.43 -4.90
C ILE A 89 -8.22 -6.74 -4.15
N GLU A 90 -8.68 -6.65 -2.90
CA GLU A 90 -9.08 -7.81 -2.09
C GLU A 90 -10.21 -8.60 -2.78
N GLN A 91 -11.21 -7.90 -3.30
CA GLN A 91 -12.33 -8.54 -4.02
C GLN A 91 -11.87 -9.20 -5.33
N GLN A 92 -10.95 -8.57 -6.08
CA GLN A 92 -10.43 -9.16 -7.31
C GLN A 92 -9.53 -10.37 -7.06
N LEU A 93 -8.69 -10.32 -6.03
CA LEU A 93 -7.79 -11.41 -5.66
C LEU A 93 -8.55 -12.60 -5.07
N SER A 94 -9.56 -12.36 -4.22
CA SER A 94 -10.43 -13.43 -3.69
C SER A 94 -11.24 -14.11 -4.79
N MET A 95 -11.80 -13.34 -5.73
CA MET A 95 -12.44 -13.87 -6.95
C MET A 95 -11.46 -14.73 -7.76
N SER A 96 -10.23 -14.27 -7.98
CA SER A 96 -9.22 -15.01 -8.73
C SER A 96 -8.76 -16.29 -8.02
N ALA A 97 -8.62 -16.24 -6.69
CA ALA A 97 -8.29 -17.41 -5.87
C ALA A 97 -9.43 -18.44 -5.86
N SER A 98 -10.69 -17.99 -5.80
CA SER A 98 -11.87 -18.85 -5.92
C SER A 98 -11.95 -19.52 -7.29
N LEU A 99 -11.67 -18.80 -8.37
CA LEU A 99 -11.64 -19.35 -9.73
C LEU A 99 -10.53 -20.39 -9.89
N ALA A 100 -9.35 -20.17 -9.29
CA ALA A 100 -8.25 -21.13 -9.30
C ALA A 100 -8.55 -22.41 -8.49
N ALA A 101 -9.32 -22.31 -7.40
CA ALA A 101 -9.74 -23.48 -6.62
C ALA A 101 -10.75 -24.36 -7.38
N GLU A 102 -11.59 -23.76 -8.21
CA GLU A 102 -12.62 -24.46 -8.99
C GLU A 102 -12.03 -25.24 -10.18
N GLU A 103 -10.94 -24.75 -10.80
CA GLU A 103 -10.22 -25.50 -11.85
C GLU A 103 -9.50 -26.76 -11.32
N ILE A 104 -9.08 -26.77 -10.06
CA ILE A 104 -8.38 -27.91 -9.44
C ILE A 104 -9.36 -29.00 -9.00
N SER A 105 -10.60 -28.64 -8.64
CA SER A 105 -11.64 -29.61 -8.25
C SER A 105 -12.35 -30.26 -9.44
N GLY A 106 -12.09 -29.80 -10.67
CA GLY A 106 -12.68 -30.33 -11.91
C GLY A 106 -11.88 -31.46 -12.58
N LEU A 107 -10.83 -31.98 -11.93
CA LEU A 107 -10.02 -33.14 -12.35
C LEU A 107 -10.12 -34.27 -11.33
#